data_AF-A0A7C5W9Q5-F1
#
_entry.id   AF-A0A7C5W9Q5-F1
#
_cell.length_a   1.000
_cell.length_b   1.000
_cell.length_c   1.000
_cell.angle_alpha   90.00
_cell.angle_beta   90.00
_cell.angle_gamma   90.00
#
_symmetry.space_group_name_H-M   'P 1'
#
loop_
_entity.id
_entity.type
_entity.pdbx_description
1 polymer ?
#
loop_
_entity_poly.entity_id
_entity_poly.type
_entity_poly.pdbx_seq_one_letter_code
_entity_poly.pdbx_strand_id
1 'polypeptide(L)'
;MNRMKNNKKGKKKSSSQERSQRVARSVTGVIAGTFLTRENVVKQLPFLIFIMVLAMIYIGNSYSAEKRYLAIERIKKENDMLRYEHVLIKSRLIHYSRPPEVARKLQGTGIKESVLPPQKIKANKK
;
A
#
# COMPACT_ATOMS: atom_id res chain seq x y z
N MET A 1 39.45 -73.84 14.97
CA MET A 1 40.39 -73.32 13.96
C MET A 1 39.62 -72.56 12.89
N ASN A 2 39.98 -71.29 12.67
CA ASN A 2 39.80 -70.45 11.47
C ASN A 2 38.42 -70.24 10.82
N ARG A 3 38.09 -69.07 10.27
CA ARG A 3 38.47 -67.65 10.44
C ARG A 3 37.56 -66.89 9.46
N MET A 4 36.94 -65.82 9.97
CA MET A 4 36.61 -64.56 9.29
C MET A 4 35.90 -64.52 7.93
N LYS A 5 34.75 -63.84 8.00
CA LYS A 5 34.27 -62.74 7.13
C LYS A 5 34.13 -63.02 5.63
N ASN A 6 32.88 -62.94 5.18
CA ASN A 6 32.61 -61.97 4.13
C ASN A 6 31.28 -61.24 4.32
N ASN A 7 31.38 -59.92 4.21
CA ASN A 7 30.43 -58.92 4.66
C ASN A 7 29.71 -58.34 3.44
N LYS A 8 28.43 -58.67 3.26
CA LYS A 8 27.47 -57.82 2.55
C LYS A 8 26.15 -57.82 3.32
N LYS A 9 26.14 -57.12 4.46
CA LYS A 9 24.91 -56.71 5.13
C LYS A 9 24.10 -55.85 4.16
N GLY A 10 23.00 -56.40 3.64
CA GLY A 10 21.94 -55.63 3.02
C GLY A 10 21.43 -54.59 4.01
N LYS A 11 21.68 -53.30 3.76
CA LYS A 11 21.09 -52.21 4.51
C LYS A 11 19.61 -52.10 4.10
N LYS A 12 18.71 -52.65 4.93
CA LYS A 12 17.27 -52.28 4.93
C LYS A 12 17.18 -50.76 5.10
N LYS A 13 16.84 -50.04 4.02
CA LYS A 13 16.55 -48.59 4.07
C LYS A 13 15.23 -48.37 4.79
N SER A 14 15.19 -47.39 5.70
CA SER A 14 14.01 -47.08 6.50
C SER A 14 12.88 -46.55 5.61
N SER A 15 11.64 -46.89 5.93
CA SER A 15 10.41 -46.51 5.20
C SER A 15 10.26 -44.99 4.97
N SER A 16 10.89 -44.17 5.82
CA SER A 16 10.94 -42.70 5.69
C SER A 16 11.81 -42.24 4.49
N GLN A 17 12.92 -42.94 4.23
CA GLN A 17 13.86 -42.60 3.17
C GLN A 17 13.30 -42.97 1.77
N GLU A 18 12.51 -44.04 1.68
CA GLU A 18 11.80 -44.41 0.45
C GLU A 18 10.63 -43.46 0.12
N ARG A 19 9.90 -42.96 1.12
CA ARG A 19 8.88 -41.93 0.93
C ARG A 19 9.48 -40.63 0.42
N SER A 20 10.57 -40.16 1.03
CA SER A 20 11.29 -38.97 0.58
C SER A 20 11.83 -39.15 -0.85
N GLN A 21 12.39 -40.32 -1.18
CA GLN A 21 12.80 -40.63 -2.56
C GLN A 21 11.62 -40.71 -3.55
N ARG A 22 10.45 -41.22 -3.15
CA ARG A 22 9.25 -41.22 -4.01
C ARG A 22 8.72 -39.81 -4.23
N VAL A 23 8.63 -38.99 -3.18
CA VAL A 23 8.19 -37.59 -3.29
C VAL A 23 9.19 -36.79 -4.12
N ALA A 24 10.49 -36.93 -3.88
CA ALA A 24 11.53 -36.31 -4.69
C ALA A 24 11.44 -36.74 -6.16
N ARG A 25 11.27 -38.05 -6.43
CA ARG A 25 11.07 -38.56 -7.80
C ARG A 25 9.81 -38.02 -8.47
N SER A 26 8.71 -37.86 -7.72
CA SER A 26 7.47 -37.27 -8.22
C SER A 26 7.65 -35.80 -8.55
N VAL A 27 8.29 -35.02 -7.69
CA VAL A 27 8.57 -33.59 -7.94
C VAL A 27 9.53 -33.44 -9.13
N THR A 28 10.58 -34.27 -9.21
CA THR A 28 11.47 -34.27 -10.39
C THR A 28 10.76 -34.72 -11.67
N GLY A 29 9.79 -35.64 -11.59
CA GLY A 29 9.02 -36.10 -12.75
C GLY A 29 8.04 -35.05 -13.28
N VAL A 30 7.51 -34.21 -12.39
CA VAL A 30 6.69 -33.04 -12.76
C VAL A 30 7.54 -31.98 -13.45
N ILE A 31 8.74 -31.67 -12.91
CA ILE A 31 9.66 -30.69 -13.51
C ILE A 31 10.25 -31.20 -14.84
N ALA A 32 10.56 -32.50 -14.93
CA ALA A 32 11.11 -33.13 -16.14
C ALA A 32 10.06 -33.35 -17.25
N GLY A 33 8.80 -32.93 -17.06
CA GLY A 33 7.78 -32.96 -18.10
C GLY A 33 7.17 -34.34 -18.40
N THR A 34 7.60 -35.40 -17.70
CA THR A 34 6.98 -36.75 -17.83
C THR A 34 5.53 -36.79 -17.36
N PHE A 35 5.09 -35.83 -16.54
CA PHE A 35 3.67 -35.63 -16.20
C PHE A 35 2.86 -34.99 -17.34
N LEU A 36 3.48 -34.11 -18.13
CA LEU A 36 2.83 -33.40 -19.24
C LEU A 36 2.55 -34.30 -20.44
N THR A 37 3.32 -35.39 -20.60
CA THR A 37 3.17 -36.36 -21.71
C THR A 37 2.03 -37.37 -21.50
N ARG A 38 1.34 -37.32 -20.36
CA ARG A 38 0.13 -38.12 -20.12
C ARG A 38 -0.98 -37.64 -21.05
N GLU A 39 -1.60 -38.54 -21.82
CA GLU A 39 -2.64 -38.19 -22.82
C GLU A 39 -3.77 -37.30 -22.27
N ASN A 40 -4.14 -37.48 -21.00
CA ASN A 40 -5.16 -36.66 -20.33
C ASN A 40 -4.68 -35.23 -20.03
N VAL A 41 -3.39 -35.04 -19.74
CA VAL A 41 -2.80 -33.73 -19.44
C VAL A 41 -2.56 -32.95 -20.74
N VAL A 42 -2.15 -33.63 -21.81
CA VAL A 42 -2.03 -33.04 -23.15
C VAL A 42 -3.37 -32.47 -23.63
N LYS A 43 -4.48 -33.16 -23.38
CA LYS A 43 -5.84 -32.67 -23.70
C LYS A 43 -6.23 -31.40 -22.92
N GLN A 44 -5.70 -31.23 -21.70
CA GLN A 44 -5.99 -30.08 -20.83
C GLN A 44 -4.97 -28.94 -20.96
N LEU A 45 -3.94 -29.11 -21.78
CA LEU A 45 -2.89 -28.11 -22.03
C LEU A 45 -3.42 -26.73 -22.46
N PRO A 46 -4.46 -26.60 -23.33
CA PRO A 46 -5.05 -25.28 -23.64
C PRO A 46 -5.65 -24.57 -22.42
N PHE A 47 -6.19 -25.32 -21.44
CA PHE A 47 -6.69 -24.75 -20.18
C PHE A 47 -5.54 -24.21 -19.30
N LEU A 48 -4.38 -24.85 -19.31
CA LEU A 48 -3.21 -24.37 -18.58
C LEU A 48 -2.67 -23.06 -19.17
N ILE A 49 -2.68 -22.94 -20.49
CA ILE A 49 -2.35 -21.68 -21.18
C ILE A 49 -3.36 -20.59 -20.83
N PHE A 50 -4.66 -20.92 -20.75
CA PHE A 50 -5.68 -19.97 -20.31
C PHE A 50 -5.41 -19.41 -18.91
N ILE A 51 -5.04 -20.27 -17.95
CA ILE A 51 -4.65 -19.83 -16.59
C ILE A 51 -3.40 -18.96 -16.63
N MET A 52 -2.40 -19.30 -17.45
CA MET A 52 -1.19 -18.49 -17.59
C MET A 52 -1.50 -17.09 -18.12
N VAL A 53 -2.39 -16.98 -19.12
CA VAL A 53 -2.86 -15.68 -19.62
C VAL A 53 -3.60 -14.92 -18.53
N LEU A 54 -4.47 -15.58 -17.76
CA LEU A 54 -5.18 -14.97 -16.64
C LEU A 54 -4.22 -14.47 -15.56
N ALA A 55 -3.19 -15.24 -15.24
CA ALA A 55 -2.13 -14.85 -14.31
C ALA A 55 -1.35 -13.63 -14.82
N MET A 56 -1.04 -13.58 -16.12
CA MET A 56 -0.37 -12.44 -16.74
C MET A 56 -1.23 -11.17 -16.67
N ILE A 57 -2.53 -11.28 -16.96
CA ILE A 57 -3.50 -10.18 -16.80
C ILE A 57 -3.58 -9.73 -15.33
N TYR A 58 -3.61 -10.68 -14.39
CA TYR A 58 -3.66 -10.40 -12.96
C TYR A 58 -2.43 -9.61 -12.47
N ILE A 59 -1.22 -10.06 -12.84
CA ILE A 59 0.03 -9.37 -12.49
C ILE A 59 0.05 -7.95 -13.08
N GLY A 60 -0.35 -7.80 -14.35
CA GLY A 60 -0.43 -6.49 -15.01
C GLY A 60 -1.42 -5.54 -14.34
N ASN A 61 -2.57 -6.05 -13.91
CA ASN A 61 -3.57 -5.26 -13.19
C ASN A 61 -3.08 -4.87 -11.79
N SER A 62 -2.43 -5.79 -11.07
CA SER A 62 -1.86 -5.53 -9.75
C SER A 62 -0.85 -4.38 -9.78
N TYR A 63 0.05 -4.38 -10.76
CA TYR A 63 1.06 -3.32 -10.90
C TYR A 63 0.44 -1.96 -11.21
N SER A 64 -0.66 -1.95 -11.98
CA SER A 64 -1.41 -0.72 -12.27
C SER A 64 -2.16 -0.21 -11.05
N ALA A 65 -2.74 -1.10 -10.25
CA ALA A 65 -3.43 -0.76 -9.01
C ALA A 65 -2.47 -0.15 -7.97
N GLU A 66 -1.27 -0.73 -7.82
CA GLU A 66 -0.25 -0.23 -6.90
C GLU A 66 0.20 1.20 -7.27
N LYS A 67 0.46 1.46 -8.56
CA LYS A 67 0.81 2.81 -9.02
C LYS A 67 -0.28 3.84 -8.74
N ARG A 68 -1.55 3.46 -8.96
CA ARG A 68 -2.71 4.33 -8.68
C ARG A 68 -2.83 4.60 -7.19
N TYR A 69 -2.63 3.59 -6.34
CA TYR A 69 -2.64 3.73 -4.90
C TYR A 69 -1.59 4.75 -4.41
N LEU A 70 -0.35 4.63 -4.90
CA LEU A 70 0.72 5.59 -4.60
C LEU A 70 0.38 7.01 -5.09
N ALA A 71 -0.26 7.15 -6.24
CA ALA A 71 -0.69 8.45 -6.76
C ALA A 71 -1.78 9.08 -5.88
N ILE A 72 -2.76 8.29 -5.45
CA ILE A 72 -3.83 8.73 -4.54
C ILE A 72 -3.23 9.24 -3.23
N GLU A 73 -2.26 8.52 -2.67
CA GLU A 73 -1.62 8.92 -1.42
C GLU A 73 -0.86 10.26 -1.55
N ARG A 74 -0.14 10.47 -2.66
CA ARG A 74 0.53 11.75 -2.93
C ARG A 74 -0.47 12.90 -3.05
N ILE A 75 -1.51 12.72 -3.86
CA ILE A 75 -2.54 13.74 -4.08
C ILE A 75 -3.26 14.07 -2.77
N LYS A 76 -3.55 13.07 -1.94
CA LYS A 76 -4.16 13.27 -0.62
C LYS A 76 -3.27 14.13 0.28
N LYS A 77 -1.98 13.80 0.34
CA LYS A 77 -1.00 14.57 1.11
C LYS A 77 -0.91 16.03 0.65
N GLU A 78 -0.92 16.25 -0.67
CA GLU A 78 -0.93 17.59 -1.26
C GLU A 78 -2.21 18.36 -0.90
N ASN A 79 -3.39 17.71 -0.97
CA ASN A 79 -4.65 18.33 -0.57
C ASN A 79 -4.63 18.77 0.90
N ASP A 80 -4.12 17.90 1.78
CA ASP A 80 -3.99 18.21 3.20
C ASP A 80 -3.03 19.39 3.42
N MET A 81 -1.88 19.41 2.74
CA MET A 81 -0.93 20.55 2.80
C MET A 81 -1.58 21.86 2.36
N LEU A 82 -2.29 21.88 1.24
CA LEU A 82 -3.01 23.07 0.74
C LEU A 82 -4.07 23.55 1.74
N ARG A 83 -4.80 22.61 2.38
CA ARG A 83 -5.77 22.94 3.43
C ARG A 83 -5.10 23.59 4.63
N TYR A 84 -3.97 23.06 5.09
CA TYR A 84 -3.21 23.65 6.18
C TYR A 84 -2.69 25.04 5.83
N GLU A 85 -2.18 25.23 4.61
CA GLU A 85 -1.71 26.52 4.13
C GLU A 85 -2.83 27.57 4.12
N HIS A 86 -4.01 27.22 3.60
CA HIS A 86 -5.18 28.11 3.62
C HIS A 86 -5.56 28.53 5.05
N VAL A 87 -5.63 27.58 5.99
CA VAL A 87 -5.95 27.88 7.39
C VAL A 87 -4.88 28.79 8.01
N LEU A 88 -3.61 28.54 7.71
CA LEU A 88 -2.49 29.34 8.20
C LEU A 88 -2.52 30.77 7.65
N ILE A 89 -2.72 30.94 6.34
CA ILE A 89 -2.83 32.26 5.70
C ILE A 89 -4.01 33.04 6.27
N LYS A 90 -5.18 32.40 6.41
CA LYS A 90 -6.37 33.02 7.00
C LYS A 90 -6.12 33.45 8.45
N SER A 91 -5.46 32.59 9.24
CA SER A 91 -5.09 32.91 10.63
C SER A 91 -4.13 34.09 10.70
N ARG A 92 -3.09 34.13 9.84
CA ARG A 92 -2.18 35.28 9.72
C ARG A 92 -2.93 36.56 9.33
N LEU A 93 -3.83 36.48 8.36
CA LEU A 93 -4.62 37.63 7.95
C LEU A 93 -5.48 38.16 9.11
N ILE A 94 -6.19 37.27 9.82
CA ILE A 94 -6.98 37.66 11.00
C ILE A 94 -6.07 38.30 12.05
N HIS A 95 -4.89 37.73 12.30
CA HIS A 95 -3.93 38.26 13.26
C HIS A 95 -3.48 39.67 12.89
N TYR A 96 -3.11 39.94 11.63
CA TYR A 96 -2.73 41.27 11.18
C TYR A 96 -3.89 42.25 11.09
N SER A 97 -5.11 41.75 10.86
CA SER A 97 -6.35 42.54 10.81
C SER A 97 -6.95 42.77 12.19
N ARG A 98 -6.28 42.31 13.27
CA ARG A 98 -6.78 42.50 14.63
C ARG A 98 -6.85 43.99 14.94
N PRO A 99 -8.00 44.47 15.45
CA PRO A 99 -8.16 45.87 15.82
C PRO A 99 -7.01 46.46 16.69
N PRO A 100 -6.48 45.76 17.71
CA PRO A 100 -5.33 46.27 18.48
C PRO A 100 -3.99 46.31 17.71
N GLU A 101 -3.75 45.38 16.77
CA GLU A 101 -2.56 45.39 15.90
C GLU A 101 -2.65 46.54 14.88
N VAL A 102 -3.84 46.77 14.33
CA VAL A 102 -4.12 47.89 13.43
C VAL A 102 -4.00 49.22 14.18
N ALA A 103 -4.53 49.32 15.40
CA ALA A 103 -4.39 50.49 16.26
C ALA A 103 -2.93 50.78 16.62
N ARG A 104 -2.10 49.75 16.88
CA ARG A 104 -0.63 49.89 17.05
C ARG A 104 0.04 50.42 15.78
N LYS A 105 -0.29 49.88 14.60
CA LYS A 105 0.27 50.36 13.32
C LYS A 105 -0.16 51.79 12.97
N LEU A 106 -1.31 52.24 13.46
CA LEU A 106 -1.84 53.59 13.24
C LEU A 106 -1.40 54.60 14.33
N GLN A 107 -0.60 54.19 15.32
CA GLN A 107 -0.04 55.10 16.32
C GLN A 107 0.80 56.19 15.62
N GLY A 108 0.43 57.46 15.84
CA GLY A 108 1.06 58.62 15.20
C GLY A 108 0.26 59.26 14.06
N THR A 109 -0.80 58.60 13.56
CA THR A 109 -1.66 59.15 12.47
C THR A 109 -2.90 59.90 12.97
N GLY A 110 -3.10 60.01 14.29
CA GLY A 110 -4.24 60.70 14.90
C GLY A 110 -5.55 59.89 14.95
N ILE A 111 -5.59 58.71 14.31
CA ILE A 111 -6.76 57.82 14.30
C ILE A 111 -6.78 56.97 15.58
N LYS A 112 -7.88 57.04 16.36
CA LYS A 112 -8.08 56.29 17.60
C LYS A 112 -9.17 55.23 17.42
N GLU A 113 -8.93 54.05 17.98
CA GLU A 113 -9.91 52.98 18.03
C GLU A 113 -11.09 53.38 18.95
N SER A 114 -12.33 53.11 18.51
CA SER A 114 -13.52 53.41 19.31
C SER A 114 -13.65 52.40 20.44
N VAL A 115 -13.37 52.84 21.67
CA VAL A 115 -13.45 52.03 22.91
C VAL A 115 -14.91 51.90 23.41
N LEU A 116 -15.82 52.67 22.83
CA LEU A 116 -17.23 52.70 23.25
C LEU A 116 -18.06 51.72 22.42
N PRO A 117 -18.86 50.84 23.07
CA PRO A 117 -19.78 49.96 22.37
C PRO A 117 -20.85 50.78 21.63
N PRO A 118 -21.30 50.33 20.44
CA PRO A 118 -22.28 51.06 19.65
C PRO A 118 -23.60 51.20 20.41
N GLN A 119 -24.05 52.43 20.62
CA GLN A 119 -25.34 52.69 21.28
C GLN A 119 -26.50 52.61 20.29
N LYS A 120 -27.55 51.89 20.68
CA LYS A 120 -28.78 51.77 19.89
C LYS A 120 -29.54 53.10 19.96
N ILE A 121 -29.50 53.88 18.88
CA ILE A 121 -30.25 55.12 18.77
C ILE A 121 -31.74 54.77 18.65
N LYS A 122 -32.51 54.94 19.73
CA LYS A 122 -33.97 54.89 19.66
C LYS A 122 -34.46 56.28 19.27
N ALA A 123 -34.91 56.43 18.03
CA ALA A 123 -35.59 57.65 17.61
C ALA A 123 -36.88 57.81 18.41
N ASN A 124 -36.90 58.76 19.35
CA ASN A 124 -38.14 59.19 19.97
C ASN A 124 -38.88 60.04 18.94
N LYS A 125 -39.88 59.44 18.31
CA LYS A 125 -40.78 60.12 17.38
C LYS A 125 -41.72 60.98 18.23
N LYS A 126 -41.41 62.27 18.33
CA LYS A 126 -42.37 63.29 18.78
C LYS A 126 -43.43 63.51 17.71
#